data_AF-A0A957W7B5-F1
#
_entry.id   AF-A0A957W7B5-F1
#
_cell.length_a   1.000
_cell.length_b   1.000
_cell.length_c   1.000
_cell.angle_alpha   90.00
_cell.angle_beta   90.00
_cell.angle_gamma   90.00
#
_symmetry.space_group_name_H-M   'P 1'
#
loop_
_entity.id
_entity.type
_entity.pdbx_description
1 polymer ?
#
loop_
_entity_poly.entity_id
_entity_poly.type
_entity_poly.pdbx_seq_one_letter_code
_entity_poly.pdbx_strand_id
1 'polypeptide(L)' 'FVASYGMRILVSNAKSLAGRGGKMVLFKPTPMVKNVLSSAGIDQLIPVYDELEAAQTALQAAIAD' A
#
# COMPACT_ATOMS: atom_id res chain seq x y z
N PHE A 1 -8.89 -0.36 -12.31
CA PHE A 1 -9.46 0.99 -12.09
C PHE A 1 -9.62 1.20 -10.60
N VAL A 2 -9.28 2.38 -10.08
CA VAL A 2 -9.54 2.78 -8.70
C VAL A 2 -10.10 4.19 -8.71
N ALA A 3 -11.25 4.39 -8.07
CA ALA A 3 -11.91 5.70 -7.96
C ALA A 3 -11.68 6.29 -6.57
N SER A 4 -12.15 7.53 -6.36
CA SER A 4 -12.03 8.29 -5.11
C SER A 4 -12.42 7.48 -3.85
N TYR A 5 -13.49 6.68 -3.92
CA TYR A 5 -13.89 5.82 -2.80
C TYR A 5 -12.89 4.70 -2.53
N GLY A 6 -12.38 4.03 -3.57
CA GLY A 6 -11.34 3.02 -3.44
C GLY A 6 -10.07 3.60 -2.83
N MET A 7 -9.66 4.79 -3.28
CA MET A 7 -8.50 5.51 -2.73
C MET A 7 -8.69 5.82 -1.23
N ARG A 8 -9.86 6.31 -0.83
CA ARG A 8 -10.20 6.56 0.58
C ARG A 8 -10.17 5.28 1.41
N ILE A 9 -10.67 4.17 0.87
CA ILE A 9 -10.64 2.87 1.55
C ILE A 9 -9.19 2.42 1.78
N LEU A 10 -8.31 2.52 0.77
CA LEU A 10 -6.90 2.17 0.92
C LEU A 10 -6.22 2.99 2.03
N VAL A 11 -6.38 4.32 2.00
CA VAL A 11 -5.80 5.22 3.00
C VAL A 11 -6.34 4.94 4.41
N SER A 12 -7.65 4.76 4.54
CA SER A 12 -8.30 4.51 5.84
C SER A 12 -7.82 3.19 6.45
N ASN A 13 -7.68 2.14 5.64
CA ASN A 13 -7.21 0.84 6.12
C ASN A 13 -5.72 0.88 6.48
N ALA A 14 -4.87 1.51 5.66
CA ALA A 14 -3.45 1.65 5.97
C ALA A 14 -3.21 2.38 7.30
N LYS A 15 -3.94 3.48 7.54
CA LYS A 15 -3.87 4.21 8.83
C LYS A 15 -4.40 3.39 10.00
N SER A 16 -5.52 2.69 9.81
CA SER A 16 -6.11 1.83 10.85
C SER A 16 -5.17 0.68 11.24
N LEU A 17 -4.54 0.04 10.25
CA LEU A 17 -3.54 -1.01 10.47
C LEU A 17 -2.31 -0.45 11.20
N ALA A 18 -1.75 0.67 10.74
CA ALA A 18 -0.62 1.32 11.39
C ALA A 18 -0.93 1.67 12.86
N GLY A 19 -2.11 2.20 13.15
CA GLY A 19 -2.54 2.50 14.52
C GLY A 19 -2.71 1.27 15.43
N ARG A 20 -2.72 0.06 14.87
CA ARG A 20 -2.82 -1.22 15.59
C ARG A 20 -1.50 -2.02 15.55
N GLY A 21 -0.40 -1.40 15.12
CA GLY A 21 0.89 -2.08 14.94
C GLY A 21 0.98 -2.97 13.70
N GLY A 22 -0.05 -2.97 12.85
CA GLY A 22 -0.02 -3.66 11.56
C GLY A 22 0.61 -2.79 10.46
N LYS A 23 1.03 -3.40 9.36
CA LYS A 23 1.53 -2.69 8.17
C LYS A 23 0.81 -3.16 6.92
N MET A 24 0.77 -2.30 5.91
CA MET A 24 0.08 -2.54 4.64
C MET A 24 0.99 -2.16 3.48
N VAL A 25 1.01 -3.00 2.45
CA VAL A 25 1.71 -2.77 1.18
C VAL A 25 0.78 -3.14 0.03
N LEU A 26 1.03 -2.62 -1.18
CA LEU A 26 0.33 -3.01 -2.39
C LEU A 26 1.26 -3.80 -3.30
N PHE A 27 0.80 -4.98 -3.72
CA PHE A 27 1.55 -5.84 -4.64
C PHE A 27 0.99 -5.71 -6.07
N LYS A 28 1.87 -5.38 -7.00
CA LYS A 28 1.68 -5.41 -8.46
C LYS A 28 0.34 -4.85 -8.94
N PRO A 29 -0.02 -3.60 -8.59
CA PRO A 29 -1.16 -2.94 -9.20
C PRO A 29 -0.95 -2.84 -10.72
N THR A 30 -2.04 -2.85 -11.49
CA THR A 30 -1.93 -2.63 -12.94
C THR A 30 -1.29 -1.27 -13.23
N PRO A 31 -0.61 -1.08 -14.38
CA PRO A 31 0.10 0.18 -14.67
C PRO A 31 -0.78 1.43 -14.53
N MET A 32 -2.03 1.36 -14.98
CA MET A 32 -3.00 2.45 -14.81
C MET A 32 -3.27 2.77 -13.34
N VAL A 33 -3.44 1.75 -12.50
CA VAL A 33 -3.68 1.95 -11.05
C VAL A 33 -2.42 2.47 -10.37
N LYS A 34 -1.23 1.97 -10.74
CA LYS A 34 0.06 2.46 -10.21
C LYS A 34 0.25 3.95 -10.47
N ASN A 35 -0.06 4.42 -11.68
CA ASN A 35 0.01 5.84 -12.03
C ASN A 35 -0.97 6.70 -11.22
N VAL A 36 -2.19 6.22 -11.01
CA VAL A 36 -3.19 6.91 -10.18
C VAL A 36 -2.77 6.96 -8.71
N LEU A 37 -2.20 5.88 -8.17
CA LEU A 37 -1.67 5.84 -6.81
C LEU A 37 -0.53 6.84 -6.61
N SER A 38 0.41 6.88 -7.56
CA SER A 38 1.58 7.76 -7.48
C SER A 38 1.21 9.23 -7.66
N SER A 39 0.35 9.56 -8.63
CA SER A 39 -0.14 10.95 -8.81
C SER A 39 -0.93 11.48 -7.61
N ALA A 40 -1.59 10.60 -6.86
CA ALA A 40 -2.29 10.96 -5.63
C ALA A 40 -1.39 10.90 -4.37
N GLY A 41 -0.10 10.55 -4.51
CA GLY A 41 0.84 10.38 -3.40
C GLY A 41 0.51 9.24 -2.43
N ILE A 42 -0.34 8.28 -2.84
CA ILE A 42 -0.70 7.13 -2.00
C ILE A 42 0.49 6.19 -1.81
N ASP A 43 1.36 6.08 -2.81
CA ASP A 43 2.59 5.27 -2.75
C ASP A 43 3.57 5.71 -1.65
N GLN A 44 3.48 6.96 -1.19
CA GLN A 44 4.24 7.49 -0.05
C GLN A 44 3.69 7.00 1.31
N LEU A 45 2.39 6.64 1.37
CA LEU A 45 1.75 6.13 2.57
C LEU A 45 1.70 4.60 2.59
N ILE A 46 1.47 3.99 1.42
CA ILE A 46 1.31 2.55 1.23
C ILE A 46 2.33 2.11 0.18
N PRO A 47 3.47 1.53 0.60
CA PRO A 47 4.51 1.11 -0.34
C PRO A 47 3.97 0.17 -1.41
N VAL A 48 4.41 0.37 -2.65
CA VAL A 48 4.01 -0.44 -3.81
C VAL A 48 5.20 -1.24 -4.30
N TYR A 49 5.03 -2.55 -4.44
CA TYR A 49 6.07 -3.46 -4.93
C TYR A 49 5.60 -4.22 -6.17
N ASP A 50 6.50 -4.41 -7.12
CA ASP A 50 6.21 -5.21 -8.33
C ASP A 50 6.54 -6.70 -8.14
N GLU A 51 7.43 -7.00 -7.19
CA GLU A 51 7.85 -8.36 -6.82
C GLU A 51 7.23 -8.79 -5.50
N LEU A 52 6.71 -10.02 -5.47
CA LEU A 52 5.98 -10.54 -4.30
C LEU A 52 6.91 -10.71 -3.11
N GLU A 53 8.13 -11.19 -3.35
CA GLU A 53 9.15 -11.38 -2.32
C GLU A 53 9.47 -10.05 -1.62
N ALA A 54 9.72 -8.98 -2.38
CA ALA A 54 9.98 -7.65 -1.81
C ALA A 54 8.82 -7.16 -0.94
N ALA A 55 7.56 -7.38 -1.36
CA ALA A 55 6.39 -7.03 -0.58
C ALA A 55 6.31 -7.81 0.74
N GLN A 56 6.63 -9.11 0.71
CA GLN A 56 6.63 -9.97 1.90
C GLN A 56 7.75 -9.61 2.87
N THR A 57 8.97 -9.41 2.37
CA THR A 57 10.11 -8.97 3.18
C THR A 57 9.81 -7.66 3.89
N ALA A 58 9.19 -6.69 3.20
CA ALA A 58 8.78 -5.43 3.80
C ALA A 58 7.77 -5.61 4.94
N LEU A 59 6.85 -6.57 4.83
CA LEU A 59 5.89 -6.89 5.89
C LEU A 59 6.52 -7.67 7.06
N GLN A 60 7.53 -8.49 6.82
CA GLN A 60 8.19 -9.29 7.86
C GLN A 60 9.18 -8.46 8.69
N ALA A 61 10.03 -7.66 8.03
CA ALA A 61 10.95 -6.74 8.72
C ALA A 61 10.19 -5.82 9.68
N ALA A 62 8.97 -5.51 9.31
CA ALA A 62 8.07 -4.65 10.03
C ALA A 62 7.44 -5.21 11.31
N ILE A 63 7.37 -6.54 11.45
CA ILE A 63 6.78 -7.24 12.61
C ILE A 63 7.87 -7.60 13.63
N ALA A 64 9.14 -7.53 13.24
CA ALA A 64 10.28 -7.84 14.09
C ALA A 64 10.75 -6.66 14.97
N ASP A 65 10.18 -5.47 14.78
CA ASP A 65 10.37 -4.25 15.59
C ASP A 65 9.20 -4.06 16.57
#